data_AF-A0A6N6KFJ7-F1
#
_entry.id   AF-A0A6N6KFJ7-F1
#
_cell.length_a   1.000
_cell.length_b   1.000
_cell.length_c   1.000
_cell.angle_alpha   90.00
_cell.angle_beta   90.00
_cell.angle_gamma   90.00
#
_symmetry.space_group_name_H-M   'P 1'
#
loop_
_entity.id
_entity.type
_entity.pdbx_description
1 polymer ?
#
loop_
_entity_poly.entity_id
_entity_poly.type
_entity_poly.pdbx_seq_one_letter_code
_entity_poly.pdbx_strand_id
1 'polypeptide(L)'
;MCYYFFNQMKTNFQMNRIILLGLMLCIGVVTFAQDLTITNGEKEKTFSGSDYFWFRLEDKQYAETKKGYYEFIGHIANVVEDSITIELKEFHSHFPANGSIGWHDVQEVQMPQTFTFASQDIYSLVRYKSEKAKKRERKLANFAGVLLITGVGTWANVLWAPDKSARKALWISGAVQIGAGFTIGLSTNSRRYEFKDGETWRVK
;
A
#
# COMPACT_ATOMS: atom_id res chain seq x y z
N MET A 1 -37.80 44.44 -36.58
CA MET A 1 -38.11 43.53 -35.45
C MET A 1 -37.15 42.34 -35.35
N CYS A 2 -36.84 41.60 -36.42
CA CYS A 2 -35.98 40.40 -36.36
C CYS A 2 -34.54 40.62 -35.85
N TYR A 3 -33.93 41.78 -36.12
CA TYR A 3 -32.53 42.04 -35.73
C TYR A 3 -32.34 42.17 -34.21
N TYR A 4 -33.32 42.75 -33.52
CA TYR A 4 -33.29 42.91 -32.06
C TYR A 4 -33.44 41.57 -31.34
N PHE A 5 -34.28 40.68 -31.89
CA PHE A 5 -34.51 39.35 -31.35
C PHE A 5 -33.26 38.45 -31.51
N PHE A 6 -32.57 38.54 -32.65
CA PHE A 6 -31.31 37.81 -32.88
C PHE A 6 -30.19 38.26 -31.94
N ASN A 7 -30.05 39.57 -31.70
CA ASN A 7 -29.04 40.07 -30.77
C ASN A 7 -29.33 39.68 -29.32
N GLN A 8 -30.60 39.70 -28.87
CA GLN A 8 -30.97 39.21 -27.54
C GLN A 8 -30.74 37.70 -27.37
N MET A 9 -31.01 36.88 -28.41
CA MET A 9 -30.71 35.45 -28.32
C MET A 9 -29.20 35.19 -28.24
N LYS A 10 -28.39 35.97 -28.97
CA LYS A 10 -26.92 35.83 -28.97
C LYS A 10 -26.29 36.21 -27.64
N THR A 11 -26.77 37.27 -26.98
CA THR A 11 -26.30 37.67 -25.64
C THR A 11 -26.71 36.67 -24.57
N ASN A 12 -27.95 36.17 -24.59
CA ASN A 12 -28.39 35.13 -23.65
C ASN A 12 -27.58 33.82 -23.81
N PHE A 13 -27.24 33.45 -25.04
CA PHE A 13 -26.42 32.27 -25.30
C PHE A 13 -24.97 32.42 -24.81
N GLN A 14 -24.39 33.61 -24.98
CA GLN A 14 -23.06 33.96 -24.44
C GLN A 14 -23.07 33.97 -22.90
N MET A 15 -24.11 34.53 -22.29
CA MET A 15 -24.26 34.61 -20.83
C MET A 15 -24.41 33.22 -20.20
N ASN A 16 -25.20 32.33 -20.80
CA ASN A 16 -25.34 30.94 -20.36
C ASN A 16 -24.02 30.15 -20.45
N ARG A 17 -23.21 30.39 -21.49
CA ARG A 17 -21.88 29.76 -21.61
C ARG A 17 -20.92 30.20 -20.52
N ILE A 18 -20.91 31.49 -20.17
CA ILE A 18 -20.06 32.02 -19.10
C ILE A 18 -20.47 31.45 -17.74
N ILE A 19 -21.78 31.35 -17.47
CA ILE A 19 -22.30 30.73 -16.24
C ILE A 19 -21.92 29.25 -16.17
N LEU A 20 -22.05 28.50 -17.27
CA LEU A 20 -21.69 27.07 -17.31
C LEU A 20 -20.19 26.84 -17.11
N LEU A 21 -19.34 27.68 -17.71
CA LEU A 21 -17.88 27.66 -17.52
C LEU A 21 -17.50 28.00 -16.08
N GLY A 22 -18.17 28.98 -15.47
CA GLY A 22 -18.02 29.31 -14.05
C GLY A 22 -18.41 28.15 -13.15
N LEU A 23 -19.53 27.48 -13.43
CA LEU A 23 -19.98 26.31 -12.67
C LEU A 23 -19.00 25.13 -12.79
N MET A 24 -18.50 24.84 -13.99
CA MET A 24 -17.50 23.77 -14.21
C MET A 24 -16.17 24.07 -13.52
N LEU A 25 -15.73 25.34 -13.49
CA LEU A 25 -14.54 25.75 -12.74
C LEU A 25 -14.71 25.58 -11.23
N CYS A 26 -15.90 25.85 -10.68
CA CYS A 26 -16.17 25.64 -9.25
C CYS A 26 -16.28 24.16 -8.86
N ILE A 27 -16.79 23.30 -9.75
CA ILE A 27 -16.93 21.85 -9.50
C ILE A 27 -15.59 21.12 -9.62
N GLY A 28 -14.66 21.61 -10.45
CA GLY A 28 -13.34 20.98 -10.66
C GLY A 28 -12.37 21.06 -9.47
N VAL A 29 -12.67 21.82 -8.41
CA VAL A 29 -11.73 22.11 -7.31
C VAL A 29 -11.89 21.13 -6.12
N VAL A 30 -12.85 20.21 -6.13
CA VAL A 30 -13.18 19.43 -4.91
C VAL A 30 -12.79 17.94 -4.93
N THR A 31 -12.11 17.46 -5.97
CA THR A 31 -11.60 16.07 -6.00
C THR A 31 -10.10 16.04 -5.68
N PHE A 32 -9.74 16.49 -4.49
CA PHE A 32 -8.42 16.19 -3.92
C PHE A 32 -8.55 14.94 -3.06
N ALA A 33 -7.80 13.89 -3.39
CA ALA A 33 -7.63 12.75 -2.49
C ALA A 33 -7.09 13.28 -1.16
N GLN A 34 -7.74 12.96 -0.04
CA GLN A 34 -7.33 13.47 1.26
C GLN A 34 -6.06 12.77 1.72
N ASP A 35 -5.08 13.57 2.16
CA ASP A 35 -3.82 13.08 2.69
C ASP A 35 -4.01 12.51 4.10
N LEU A 36 -3.28 11.43 4.41
CA LEU A 36 -3.26 10.82 5.74
C LEU A 36 -2.03 11.28 6.49
N THR A 37 -2.25 11.90 7.65
CA THR A 37 -1.16 12.27 8.54
C THR A 37 -1.14 11.38 9.77
N ILE A 38 0.02 10.84 10.07
CA ILE A 38 0.28 10.05 11.28
C ILE A 38 1.36 10.72 12.11
N THR A 39 1.24 10.59 13.44
CA THR A 39 2.16 11.19 14.41
C THR A 39 2.64 10.16 15.43
N ASN A 40 3.86 10.34 15.91
CA ASN A 40 4.46 9.59 17.01
C ASN A 40 5.31 10.56 17.85
N GLY A 41 4.70 11.11 18.89
CA GLY A 41 5.28 12.22 19.66
C GLY A 41 5.49 13.45 18.77
N GLU A 42 6.74 13.84 18.60
CA GLU A 42 7.13 14.98 17.74
C GLU A 42 7.32 14.60 16.26
N LYS A 43 7.30 13.30 15.92
CA LYS A 43 7.52 12.84 14.55
C LYS A 43 6.20 12.84 13.80
N GLU A 44 6.12 13.60 12.71
CA GLU A 44 4.96 13.63 11.81
C GLU A 44 5.30 13.04 10.44
N LYS A 45 4.34 12.30 9.87
CA LYS A 45 4.42 11.78 8.50
C LYS A 45 3.08 11.95 7.80
N THR A 46 3.11 12.65 6.68
CA THR A 46 1.96 12.81 5.79
C THR A 46 2.15 11.97 4.54
N PHE A 47 1.13 11.23 4.17
CA PHE A 47 1.06 10.39 2.98
C PHE A 47 -0.01 10.91 2.05
N SER A 48 0.21 10.77 0.74
CA SER A 48 -0.80 11.22 -0.21
C SER A 48 -2.01 10.29 -0.17
N GLY A 49 -3.23 10.82 -0.27
CA GLY A 49 -4.43 9.99 -0.41
C GLY A 49 -4.40 9.06 -1.63
N SER A 50 -3.64 9.44 -2.66
CA SER A 50 -3.41 8.65 -3.88
C SER A 50 -2.44 7.47 -3.71
N ASP A 51 -1.71 7.42 -2.59
CA ASP A 51 -0.85 6.27 -2.27
C ASP A 51 -1.68 5.00 -2.04
N TYR A 52 -1.01 3.86 -2.10
CA TYR A 52 -1.62 2.56 -1.89
C TYR A 52 -1.26 2.05 -0.50
N PHE A 53 -2.27 1.75 0.30
CA PHE A 53 -2.11 1.44 1.71
C PHE A 53 -2.50 0.00 2.01
N TRP A 54 -1.82 -0.57 3.00
CA TRP A 54 -2.16 -1.83 3.62
C TRP A 54 -2.36 -1.57 5.11
N PHE A 55 -3.61 -1.67 5.55
CA PHE A 55 -4.02 -1.55 6.94
C PHE A 55 -4.21 -2.93 7.53
N ARG A 56 -3.67 -3.15 8.72
CA ARG A 56 -3.97 -4.32 9.55
C ARG A 56 -4.79 -3.87 10.73
N LEU A 57 -5.94 -4.49 10.92
CA LEU A 57 -6.82 -4.28 12.07
C LEU A 57 -6.85 -5.57 12.89
N GLU A 58 -6.66 -5.46 14.20
CA GLU A 58 -6.80 -6.61 15.10
C GLU A 58 -8.28 -6.86 15.40
N ASP A 59 -8.66 -8.15 15.42
CA ASP A 59 -9.96 -8.53 15.92
C ASP A 59 -9.96 -8.46 17.45
N LYS A 60 -10.92 -7.74 18.05
CA LYS A 60 -11.02 -7.55 19.50
C LYS A 60 -11.18 -8.88 20.26
N GLN A 61 -11.79 -9.89 19.64
CA GLN A 61 -11.95 -11.22 20.23
C GLN A 61 -10.61 -11.97 20.33
N TYR A 62 -9.62 -11.63 19.49
CA TYR A 62 -8.33 -12.30 19.42
C TYR A 62 -7.13 -11.41 19.77
N ALA A 63 -7.37 -10.17 20.19
CA ALA A 63 -6.35 -9.15 20.47
C ALA A 63 -5.27 -9.65 21.45
N GLU A 64 -5.65 -10.36 22.52
CA GLU A 64 -4.69 -10.90 23.50
C GLU A 64 -3.77 -11.97 22.91
N THR A 65 -4.26 -12.72 21.93
CA THR A 65 -3.48 -13.79 21.30
C THR A 65 -2.68 -13.31 20.09
N LYS A 66 -2.99 -12.13 19.55
CA LYS A 66 -2.46 -11.61 18.27
C LYS A 66 -2.62 -12.59 17.08
N LYS A 67 -3.58 -13.51 17.16
CA LYS A 67 -3.79 -14.57 16.15
C LYS A 67 -4.90 -14.27 15.15
N GLY A 68 -5.82 -13.35 15.48
CA GLY A 68 -6.96 -12.97 14.64
C GLY A 68 -6.84 -11.53 14.15
N TYR A 69 -6.83 -11.31 12.83
CA TYR A 69 -6.75 -9.97 12.25
C TYR A 69 -7.33 -9.90 10.84
N TYR A 70 -7.67 -8.68 10.44
CA TYR A 70 -8.12 -8.32 9.11
C TYR A 70 -7.07 -7.46 8.40
N GLU A 71 -6.95 -7.63 7.10
CA GLU A 71 -6.09 -6.82 6.25
C GLU A 71 -6.94 -6.14 5.18
N PHE A 72 -6.84 -4.82 5.13
CA PHE A 72 -7.54 -4.01 4.14
C PHE A 72 -6.52 -3.28 3.28
N ILE A 73 -6.65 -3.41 1.96
CA ILE A 73 -5.66 -2.90 1.03
C ILE A 73 -6.36 -2.07 -0.04
N GLY A 74 -5.92 -0.82 -0.21
CA GLY A 74 -6.59 0.11 -1.12
C GLY A 74 -6.05 1.54 -1.05
N HIS A 75 -6.86 2.47 -1.53
CA HIS A 75 -6.59 3.92 -1.48
C HIS A 75 -7.42 4.58 -0.39
N ILE A 76 -6.97 5.71 0.12
CA ILE A 76 -7.75 6.49 1.08
C ILE A 76 -8.77 7.31 0.31
N ALA A 77 -10.04 7.11 0.62
CA ALA A 77 -11.13 7.88 0.07
C ALA A 77 -11.45 9.10 0.94
N ASN A 78 -11.39 8.94 2.26
CA ASN A 78 -11.72 9.99 3.23
C ASN A 78 -11.06 9.72 4.58
N VAL A 79 -10.68 10.76 5.31
CA VAL A 79 -10.16 10.74 6.68
C VAL A 79 -10.96 11.75 7.49
N VAL A 80 -11.65 11.29 8.53
CA VAL A 80 -12.47 12.14 9.40
C VAL A 80 -12.15 11.80 10.84
N GLU A 81 -11.51 12.72 11.56
CA GLU A 81 -11.13 12.61 12.98
C GLU A 81 -10.72 11.19 13.43
N ASP A 82 -11.68 10.39 13.91
CA ASP A 82 -11.48 9.06 14.48
C ASP A 82 -11.71 7.90 13.50
N SER A 83 -11.91 8.18 12.22
CA SER A 83 -12.27 7.21 11.20
C SER A 83 -11.52 7.42 9.88
N ILE A 84 -11.21 6.30 9.22
CA ILE A 84 -10.61 6.27 7.89
C ILE A 84 -11.52 5.46 6.98
N THR A 85 -11.81 6.01 5.81
CA THR A 85 -12.53 5.34 4.73
C THR A 85 -11.57 5.04 3.60
N ILE A 86 -11.53 3.78 3.19
CA ILE A 86 -10.70 3.30 2.09
C ILE A 86 -11.55 2.85 0.91
N GLU A 87 -11.08 3.09 -0.30
CA GLU A 87 -11.53 2.37 -1.49
C GLU A 87 -10.78 1.04 -1.57
N LEU A 88 -11.46 -0.03 -1.18
CA LEU A 88 -10.93 -1.37 -1.01
C LEU A 88 -10.63 -2.02 -2.37
N LYS A 89 -9.47 -2.66 -2.49
CA LYS A 89 -9.07 -3.47 -3.63
C LYS A 89 -8.89 -4.94 -3.25
N GLU A 90 -8.29 -5.19 -2.09
CA GLU A 90 -8.08 -6.53 -1.56
C GLU A 90 -8.48 -6.56 -0.07
N PHE A 91 -9.13 -7.65 0.35
CA PHE A 91 -9.44 -7.92 1.74
C PHE A 91 -9.00 -9.34 2.11
N HIS A 92 -8.28 -9.46 3.22
CA HIS A 92 -7.89 -10.75 3.77
C HIS A 92 -8.34 -10.88 5.23
N SER A 93 -8.73 -12.08 5.60
CA SER A 93 -9.09 -12.45 6.97
C SER A 93 -8.16 -13.55 7.47
N HIS A 94 -7.63 -13.38 8.68
CA HIS A 94 -6.68 -14.32 9.27
C HIS A 94 -7.21 -14.75 10.63
N PHE A 95 -7.73 -15.97 10.72
CA PHE A 95 -8.32 -16.48 11.95
C PHE A 95 -7.82 -17.90 12.26
N PRO A 96 -7.51 -18.20 13.52
CA PRO A 96 -7.15 -19.55 13.91
C PRO A 96 -8.38 -20.46 13.82
N ALA A 97 -8.28 -21.52 13.02
CA ALA A 97 -9.24 -22.62 13.00
C ALA A 97 -8.57 -23.86 13.63
N ASN A 98 -9.16 -24.38 14.71
CA ASN A 98 -8.71 -25.60 15.39
C ASN A 98 -7.21 -25.63 15.76
N GLY A 99 -6.69 -24.55 16.37
CA GLY A 99 -5.30 -24.49 16.84
C GLY A 99 -4.24 -24.29 15.75
N SER A 100 -4.64 -24.27 14.49
CA SER A 100 -3.81 -23.86 13.34
C SER A 100 -4.30 -22.52 12.80
N ILE A 101 -3.38 -21.65 12.34
CA ILE A 101 -3.77 -20.41 11.64
C ILE A 101 -4.29 -20.85 10.27
N GLY A 102 -5.62 -20.79 10.09
CA GLY A 102 -6.26 -21.03 8.81
C GLY A 102 -6.21 -19.75 7.99
N TRP A 103 -5.75 -19.85 6.75
CA TRP A 103 -5.91 -18.77 5.78
C TRP A 103 -7.35 -18.84 5.27
N HIS A 104 -8.19 -17.86 5.60
CA HIS A 104 -9.54 -17.79 5.06
C HIS A 104 -9.65 -16.65 4.05
N ASP A 105 -9.91 -17.07 2.82
CA ASP A 105 -10.26 -16.35 1.59
C ASP A 105 -9.64 -14.98 1.36
N VAL A 106 -8.77 -14.93 0.35
CA VAL A 106 -8.51 -13.70 -0.40
C VAL A 106 -9.76 -13.42 -1.22
N GLN A 107 -10.59 -12.49 -0.75
CA GLN A 107 -11.66 -11.96 -1.59
C GLN A 107 -11.11 -10.77 -2.37
N GLU A 108 -10.78 -11.00 -3.63
CA GLU A 108 -10.54 -9.90 -4.58
C GLU A 108 -11.89 -9.24 -4.84
N VAL A 109 -12.03 -7.98 -4.41
CA VAL A 109 -13.31 -7.30 -4.44
C VAL A 109 -13.59 -6.87 -5.87
N GLN A 110 -14.54 -7.53 -6.53
CA GLN A 110 -14.84 -7.32 -7.96
C GLN A 110 -15.41 -5.92 -8.29
N MET A 111 -15.89 -5.19 -7.28
CA MET A 111 -16.40 -3.82 -7.42
C MET A 111 -15.74 -2.91 -6.37
N PRO A 112 -15.49 -1.62 -6.66
CA PRO A 112 -14.96 -0.70 -5.66
C PRO A 112 -15.92 -0.62 -4.49
N GLN A 113 -15.53 -1.21 -3.37
CA GLN A 113 -16.23 -1.11 -2.10
C GLN A 113 -15.50 -0.11 -1.24
N THR A 114 -16.22 0.83 -0.65
CA THR A 114 -15.67 1.68 0.40
C THR A 114 -15.85 0.98 1.73
N PHE A 115 -14.80 0.94 2.54
CA PHE A 115 -14.88 0.41 3.91
C PHE A 115 -14.40 1.47 4.88
N THR A 116 -15.15 1.68 5.95
CA THR A 116 -14.83 2.68 6.99
C THR A 116 -14.55 1.96 8.31
N PHE A 117 -13.46 2.34 8.96
CA PHE A 117 -13.07 1.80 10.26
C PHE A 117 -12.50 2.89 11.15
N ALA A 118 -12.52 2.65 12.46
CA ALA A 118 -11.97 3.58 13.43
C ALA A 118 -10.44 3.55 13.40
N SER A 119 -9.82 4.73 13.45
CA SER A 119 -8.36 4.92 13.47
C SER A 119 -7.69 4.20 14.65
N GLN A 120 -8.39 4.06 15.78
CA GLN A 120 -7.91 3.36 16.98
C GLN A 120 -7.84 1.83 16.81
N ASP A 121 -8.59 1.26 15.85
CA ASP A 121 -8.60 -0.18 15.62
C ASP A 121 -7.42 -0.63 14.73
N ILE A 122 -6.71 0.33 14.11
CA ILE A 122 -5.49 0.06 13.34
C ILE A 122 -4.42 -0.51 14.27
N TYR A 123 -3.92 -1.68 13.91
CA TYR A 123 -2.73 -2.26 14.52
C TYR A 123 -1.48 -1.77 13.79
N SER A 124 -1.48 -1.85 12.46
CA SER A 124 -0.34 -1.39 11.66
C SER A 124 -0.73 -0.90 10.27
N LEU A 125 0.15 -0.06 9.73
CA LEU A 125 0.02 0.56 8.41
C LEU A 125 1.31 0.36 7.62
N VAL A 126 1.17 0.01 6.35
CA VAL A 126 2.26 0.07 5.37
C VAL A 126 1.81 0.90 4.18
N ARG A 127 2.68 1.82 3.75
CA ARG A 127 2.46 2.68 2.59
C ARG A 127 3.30 2.23 1.41
N TYR A 128 2.66 2.11 0.26
CA TYR A 128 3.28 1.91 -1.05
C TYR A 128 2.94 3.11 -1.94
N LYS A 129 3.88 3.52 -2.81
CA LYS A 129 3.64 4.61 -3.77
C LYS A 129 2.53 4.30 -4.79
N SER A 130 2.25 3.03 -5.03
CA SER A 130 1.20 2.54 -5.94
C SER A 130 1.03 1.03 -5.79
N GLU A 131 -0.05 0.48 -6.33
CA GLU A 131 -0.26 -0.96 -6.44
C GLU A 131 0.88 -1.66 -7.21
N LYS A 132 1.37 -1.03 -8.29
CA LYS A 132 2.52 -1.53 -9.06
C LYS A 132 3.79 -1.59 -8.19
N ALA A 133 3.96 -0.64 -7.26
CA ALA A 133 5.09 -0.64 -6.34
C ALA A 133 5.02 -1.83 -5.37
N LYS A 134 3.85 -2.10 -4.77
CA LYS A 134 3.61 -3.30 -3.93
C LYS A 134 3.92 -4.58 -4.70
N LYS A 135 3.40 -4.73 -5.93
CA LYS A 135 3.65 -5.90 -6.79
C LYS A 135 5.14 -6.06 -7.11
N ARG A 136 5.84 -4.95 -7.40
CA ARG A 136 7.29 -4.96 -7.66
C ARG A 136 8.09 -5.36 -6.43
N GLU A 137 7.74 -4.85 -5.25
CA GLU A 137 8.39 -5.21 -3.99
C GLU A 137 8.30 -6.71 -3.72
N ARG A 138 7.10 -7.32 -3.86
CA ARG A 138 6.92 -8.76 -3.74
C ARG A 138 7.79 -9.56 -4.74
N LYS A 139 7.86 -9.13 -6.00
CA LYS A 139 8.69 -9.77 -7.02
C LYS A 139 10.19 -9.69 -6.68
N LEU A 140 10.64 -8.53 -6.25
CA LEU A 140 12.03 -8.31 -5.86
C LEU A 140 12.40 -9.08 -4.59
N ALA A 141 11.50 -9.19 -3.61
CA ALA A 141 11.69 -10.03 -2.44
C ALA A 141 11.83 -11.52 -2.82
N ASN A 142 10.98 -12.01 -3.73
CA ASN A 142 11.10 -13.38 -4.26
C ASN A 142 12.44 -13.58 -5.00
N PHE A 143 12.83 -12.60 -5.83
CA PHE A 143 14.10 -12.65 -6.55
C PHE A 143 15.31 -12.65 -5.61
N ALA A 144 15.27 -11.84 -4.55
CA ALA A 144 16.27 -11.85 -3.48
C ALA A 144 16.35 -13.24 -2.81
N GLY A 145 15.21 -13.85 -2.49
CA GLY A 145 15.16 -15.21 -1.94
C GLY A 145 15.78 -16.25 -2.88
N VAL A 146 15.47 -16.19 -4.18
CA VAL A 146 16.08 -17.07 -5.18
C VAL A 146 17.59 -16.89 -5.22
N LEU A 147 18.10 -15.66 -5.28
CA LEU A 147 19.54 -15.37 -5.28
C LEU A 147 20.25 -15.90 -4.04
N LEU A 148 19.63 -15.78 -2.86
CA LEU A 148 20.17 -16.35 -1.62
C LEU A 148 20.26 -17.88 -1.71
N ILE A 149 19.19 -18.54 -2.17
CA ILE A 149 19.15 -20.00 -2.29
C ILE A 149 20.16 -20.50 -3.32
N THR A 150 20.17 -19.93 -4.52
CA THR A 150 21.12 -20.33 -5.58
C THR A 150 22.54 -19.98 -5.19
N GLY A 151 22.75 -18.87 -4.48
CA GLY A 151 24.05 -18.45 -3.97
C GLY A 151 24.61 -19.43 -2.95
N VAL A 152 23.79 -19.84 -1.97
CA VAL A 152 24.15 -20.89 -0.99
C VAL A 152 24.42 -22.22 -1.70
N GLY A 153 23.59 -22.62 -2.66
CA GLY A 153 23.80 -23.85 -3.44
C GLY A 153 25.11 -23.81 -4.25
N THR A 154 25.40 -22.68 -4.90
CA THR A 154 26.66 -22.45 -5.63
C THR A 154 27.86 -22.48 -4.69
N TRP A 155 27.70 -21.91 -3.49
CA TRP A 155 28.75 -21.92 -2.47
C TRP A 155 29.00 -23.31 -1.89
N ALA A 156 27.94 -24.10 -1.68
CA ALA A 156 28.05 -25.50 -1.29
C ALA A 156 28.75 -26.35 -2.36
N ASN A 157 28.50 -26.07 -3.64
CA ASN A 157 29.14 -26.74 -4.77
C ASN A 157 30.66 -26.54 -4.84
N VAL A 158 31.23 -25.57 -4.12
CA VAL A 158 32.68 -25.41 -3.97
C VAL A 158 33.32 -26.68 -3.39
N LEU A 159 32.61 -27.43 -2.52
CA LEU A 159 33.13 -28.63 -1.87
C LEU A 159 33.37 -29.79 -2.85
N TRP A 160 32.63 -29.83 -3.96
CA TRP A 160 32.72 -30.90 -4.97
C TRP A 160 33.45 -30.48 -6.25
N ALA A 161 33.93 -29.25 -6.34
CA ALA A 161 34.60 -28.75 -7.53
C ALA A 161 36.05 -29.31 -7.66
N PRO A 162 36.41 -29.89 -8.81
CA PRO A 162 37.63 -30.67 -8.97
C PRO A 162 38.91 -29.82 -8.89
N ASP A 163 38.93 -28.66 -9.54
CA ASP A 163 40.10 -27.80 -9.64
C ASP A 163 40.01 -26.53 -8.77
N LYS A 164 41.18 -25.93 -8.47
CA LYS A 164 41.26 -24.73 -7.62
C LYS A 164 40.65 -23.49 -8.30
N SER A 165 40.68 -23.42 -9.63
CA SER A 165 40.13 -22.29 -10.38
C SER A 165 38.60 -22.28 -10.33
N ALA A 166 37.97 -23.43 -10.62
CA ALA A 166 36.53 -23.61 -10.47
C ALA A 166 36.06 -23.39 -9.04
N ARG A 167 36.80 -23.89 -8.04
CA ARG A 167 36.52 -23.62 -6.63
C ARG A 167 36.49 -22.12 -6.32
N LYS A 168 37.50 -21.37 -6.78
CA LYS A 168 37.56 -19.92 -6.57
C LYS A 168 36.42 -19.19 -7.30
N ALA A 169 36.11 -19.56 -8.54
CA ALA A 169 35.03 -18.97 -9.31
C ALA A 169 33.65 -19.21 -8.66
N LEU A 170 33.38 -20.43 -8.21
CA LEU A 170 32.14 -20.78 -7.51
C LEU A 170 32.02 -20.06 -6.16
N TRP A 171 33.12 -19.92 -5.42
CA TRP A 171 33.13 -19.22 -4.14
C TRP A 171 32.79 -17.74 -4.31
N ILE A 172 33.41 -17.07 -5.28
CA ILE A 172 33.12 -15.67 -5.62
C ILE A 172 31.69 -15.51 -6.13
N SER A 173 31.25 -16.37 -7.05
CA SER A 173 29.89 -16.31 -7.61
C SER A 173 28.83 -16.51 -6.54
N GLY A 174 29.01 -17.48 -5.65
CA GLY A 174 28.10 -17.72 -4.52
C GLY A 174 28.05 -16.52 -3.57
N ALA A 175 29.21 -15.96 -3.20
CA ALA A 175 29.28 -14.77 -2.36
C ALA A 175 28.61 -13.54 -2.99
N VAL A 176 28.78 -13.32 -4.30
CA VAL A 176 28.15 -12.21 -5.03
C VAL A 176 26.63 -12.39 -5.07
N GLN A 177 26.13 -13.60 -5.35
CA GLN A 177 24.69 -13.87 -5.37
C GLN A 177 24.06 -13.68 -3.99
N ILE A 178 24.71 -14.17 -2.93
CA ILE A 178 24.26 -13.99 -1.55
C ILE A 178 24.25 -12.50 -1.21
N GLY A 179 25.34 -11.78 -1.50
CA GLY A 179 25.45 -10.34 -1.25
C GLY A 179 24.36 -9.55 -1.96
N ALA A 180 24.17 -9.79 -3.26
CA ALA A 180 23.11 -9.16 -4.05
C ALA A 180 21.72 -9.48 -3.50
N GLY A 181 21.46 -10.74 -3.10
CA GLY A 181 20.21 -11.15 -2.47
C GLY A 181 19.92 -10.37 -1.19
N PHE A 182 20.90 -10.24 -0.29
CA PHE A 182 20.75 -9.44 0.93
C PHE A 182 20.52 -7.96 0.64
N THR A 183 21.31 -7.35 -0.26
CA THR A 183 21.16 -5.93 -0.59
C THR A 183 19.78 -5.63 -1.18
N ILE A 184 19.32 -6.47 -2.12
CA ILE A 184 17.99 -6.32 -2.71
C ILE A 184 16.96 -6.46 -1.60
N GLY A 185 17.00 -7.55 -0.82
CA GLY A 185 16.04 -7.84 0.26
C GLY A 185 15.87 -6.68 1.23
N LEU A 186 16.98 -6.10 1.71
CA LEU A 186 16.97 -4.95 2.62
C LEU A 186 16.41 -3.68 1.96
N SER A 187 16.73 -3.43 0.70
CA SER A 187 16.27 -2.24 -0.03
C SER A 187 14.79 -2.27 -0.40
N THR A 188 14.21 -3.47 -0.49
CA THR A 188 12.80 -3.62 -0.89
C THR A 188 11.79 -3.33 0.21
N ASN A 189 12.17 -3.46 1.48
CA ASN A 189 11.18 -3.57 2.54
C ASN A 189 10.49 -2.21 2.82
N SER A 190 9.20 -2.12 2.50
CA SER A 190 8.40 -0.94 2.84
C SER A 190 8.29 -0.77 4.35
N ARG A 191 8.43 0.47 4.82
CA ARG A 191 8.38 0.77 6.25
C ARG A 191 6.99 0.48 6.80
N ARG A 192 6.93 -0.30 7.87
CA ARG A 192 5.73 -0.53 8.66
C ARG A 192 5.64 0.45 9.82
N TYR A 193 4.44 0.98 10.04
CA TYR A 193 4.10 1.90 11.11
C TYR A 193 3.16 1.17 12.07
N GLU A 194 3.64 0.89 13.28
CA GLU A 194 2.87 0.19 14.32
C GLU A 194 2.10 1.21 15.17
N PHE A 195 0.82 0.95 15.39
CA PHE A 195 -0.12 1.79 16.15
C PHE A 195 -0.42 1.22 17.53
N LYS A 196 -0.09 -0.05 17.75
CA LYS A 196 -0.14 -0.74 19.04
C LYS A 196 1.24 -1.36 19.31
N ASP A 197 1.70 -1.28 20.57
CA ASP A 197 3.06 -1.61 21.08
C ASP A 197 4.09 -0.43 21.05
N GLY A 198 4.57 0.03 22.23
CA GLY A 198 5.72 0.96 22.37
C GLY A 198 5.48 2.44 22.04
N GLU A 199 6.50 3.14 21.49
CA GLU A 199 6.37 4.46 20.84
C GLU A 199 5.48 4.31 19.59
N THR A 200 4.17 4.45 19.78
CA THR A 200 3.14 4.10 18.79
C THR A 200 2.77 5.28 17.90
N TRP A 201 2.55 4.98 16.62
CA TRP A 201 1.96 5.96 15.69
C TRP A 201 0.46 6.12 15.94
N ARG A 202 -0.07 7.29 15.62
CA ARG A 202 -1.50 7.62 15.71
C ARG A 202 -1.92 8.45 14.51
N VAL A 203 -3.17 8.34 14.08
CA VAL A 203 -3.73 9.26 13.08
C VAL A 203 -3.89 10.63 13.74
N LYS A 204 -3.52 11.68 13.02
CA LYS A 204 -3.64 13.08 13.46
C LYS A 204 -4.93 13.70 12.96
#